data_AF-A0A3R7AK68-F1
#
_entry.id   AF-A0A3R7AK68-F1
#
_cell.length_a   1.000
_cell.length_b   1.000
_cell.length_c   1.000
_cell.angle_alpha   90.00
_cell.angle_beta   90.00
_cell.angle_gamma   90.00
#
_symmetry.space_group_name_H-M   'P 1'
#
loop_
_entity.id
_entity.type
_entity.pdbx_description
1 polymer ?
#
loop_
_entity_poly.entity_id
_entity_poly.type
_entity_poly.pdbx_seq_one_letter_code
_entity_poly.pdbx_strand_id
1 'polypeptide(L)'
;IFASTFNMAEGAVPPPEQLEQWIPKGHDIYVIGVQECIDLRTMRHVMASHLQRINGKEFVEYGREIGRTETLLGYHGFIAITVYVAADDVHAGHFHMHLDATSKGKSKIKKRHHDGANILTNMHLQSIENEFDCHLMAHHTIFMGDLNYRLTALDATPDRILHMITDVINNNFRTTSYKRGQVFSHNQLLTPVRSEGSPAPIADAFSNDMDDTYMLTQSPSVLEAAAAAASTSSLPSRHHRHHHVAVLSPLSSVYTAPSAVEVSWRSLLEHDELKASMDDGTIFHDFDEASIAFPPTYRRVLGQALDARWTASPLTPARVASVYTTVLGDGRIRVPSYTDRILFHSLPGLRDRFACVQYSSAEFIGTSDHKPVSCGFQVYIDKTRQSSCTHPAAVPSSASHDVAPTGFGGGPAPLTTHMTVYLSSLTIHLGPALEKFNASDGEEGDSSDIMCATPAPRLPTGSIASSDVSGASISTASDVAKSVGMSIVDGMQVRSVFPLPCEDEFAEERKLGELADQLVFHANKQRKFKSTTKHSAWASVAVHGLKQSVVLTPRKLLHVALNFILPSGTTVGQCVISLTEASYRNGRKVDFVAALTVGGRRTGELLGKVSLSVQKR
;
A
#
# COMPACT_ATOMS: atom_id res chain seq x y z
N ILE A 1 -7.51 10.70 8.79
CA ILE A 1 -6.23 10.15 9.30
C ILE A 1 -5.09 10.95 8.68
N PHE A 2 -4.18 11.51 9.48
CA PHE A 2 -2.91 12.05 9.02
C PHE A 2 -1.82 10.99 9.21
N ALA A 3 -1.08 10.63 8.16
CA ALA A 3 0.02 9.69 8.24
C ALA A 3 1.31 10.36 7.77
N SER A 4 2.42 10.18 8.46
CA SER A 4 3.68 10.78 8.06
C SER A 4 4.89 9.91 8.42
N THR A 5 5.92 9.96 7.59
CA THR A 5 7.21 9.31 7.82
C THR A 5 8.35 10.31 7.76
N PHE A 6 9.37 10.14 8.61
CA PHE A 6 10.58 10.96 8.62
C PHE A 6 11.82 10.17 9.06
N ASN A 7 12.78 10.01 8.15
CA ASN A 7 14.12 9.57 8.53
C ASN A 7 14.89 10.74 9.15
N MET A 8 15.21 10.63 10.43
CA MET A 8 15.86 11.69 11.19
C MET A 8 17.39 11.71 10.97
N ALA A 9 17.97 10.66 10.38
CA ALA A 9 19.40 10.53 10.12
C ALA A 9 20.27 10.85 11.35
N GLU A 10 19.87 10.35 12.52
CA GLU A 10 20.46 10.64 13.83
C GLU A 10 20.43 12.13 14.25
N GLY A 11 19.72 12.96 13.49
CA GLY A 11 19.58 14.38 13.70
C GLY A 11 18.73 14.75 14.90
N ALA A 12 18.74 16.05 15.22
CA ALA A 12 17.98 16.58 16.34
C ALA A 12 16.47 16.52 16.09
N VAL A 13 15.71 16.43 17.18
CA VAL A 13 14.24 16.62 17.17
C VAL A 13 13.93 18.00 16.57
N PRO A 14 13.04 18.10 15.56
CA PRO A 14 12.65 19.39 15.01
C PRO A 14 12.05 20.31 16.08
N PRO A 15 12.40 21.61 16.08
CA PRO A 15 11.87 22.55 17.04
C PRO A 15 10.36 22.83 16.79
N PRO A 16 9.63 23.36 17.79
CA PRO A 16 8.18 23.53 17.71
C PRO A 16 7.67 24.32 16.49
N GLU A 17 8.37 25.38 16.08
CA GLU A 17 8.03 26.20 14.90
C GLU A 17 8.11 25.42 13.58
N GLN A 18 8.96 24.40 13.52
CA GLN A 18 9.09 23.51 12.38
C GLN A 18 7.97 22.45 12.38
N LEU A 19 7.54 21.99 13.55
CA LEU A 19 6.43 21.03 13.66
C LEU A 19 5.09 21.59 13.16
N GLU A 20 4.85 22.90 13.29
CA GLU A 20 3.66 23.54 12.70
C GLU A 20 3.58 23.41 11.18
N GLN A 21 4.74 23.38 10.51
CA GLN A 21 4.84 23.27 9.06
C GLN A 21 4.75 21.82 8.59
N TRP A 22 5.01 20.87 9.49
CA TRP A 22 4.97 19.44 9.19
C TRP A 22 3.64 18.80 9.58
N ILE A 23 3.15 19.03 10.79
CA ILE A 23 1.98 18.34 11.36
C ILE A 23 0.81 19.33 11.50
N PRO A 24 -0.19 19.28 10.59
CA PRO A 24 -1.33 20.18 10.60
C PRO A 24 -2.40 19.78 11.63
N LYS A 25 -3.22 20.74 12.05
CA LYS A 25 -4.39 20.48 12.92
C LYS A 25 -5.54 19.81 12.16
N GLY A 26 -6.56 19.34 12.90
CA GLY A 26 -7.87 18.99 12.33
C GLY A 26 -8.03 17.55 11.85
N HIS A 27 -7.16 16.62 12.25
CA HIS A 27 -7.31 15.20 11.97
C HIS A 27 -7.72 14.41 13.22
N ASP A 28 -8.51 13.35 13.05
CA ASP A 28 -8.98 12.52 14.17
C ASP A 28 -7.89 11.58 14.72
N ILE A 29 -7.04 11.10 13.81
CA ILE A 29 -5.95 10.16 14.09
C ILE A 29 -4.68 10.68 13.39
N TYR A 30 -3.59 10.74 14.14
CA TYR A 30 -2.25 11.04 13.63
C TYR A 30 -1.37 9.80 13.76
N VAL A 31 -0.74 9.38 12.67
CA VAL A 31 0.18 8.25 12.60
C VAL A 31 1.53 8.76 12.17
N ILE A 32 2.51 8.83 13.08
CA ILE A 32 3.83 9.37 12.80
C ILE A 32 4.88 8.28 12.91
N GLY A 33 5.52 7.97 11.78
CA GLY A 33 6.67 7.10 11.67
C GLY A 33 7.97 7.90 11.67
N VAL A 34 8.96 7.44 12.43
CA VAL A 34 10.32 7.99 12.41
C VAL A 34 11.33 6.87 12.22
N GLN A 35 12.41 7.16 11.50
CA GLN A 35 13.57 6.28 11.35
C GLN A 35 14.84 7.00 11.83
N GLU A 36 15.84 6.21 12.21
CA GLU A 36 17.12 6.70 12.71
C GLU A 36 16.99 7.77 13.82
N CYS A 37 15.97 7.60 14.68
CA CYS A 37 15.63 8.55 15.73
C CYS A 37 16.42 8.23 17.00
N ILE A 38 17.35 9.10 17.40
CA ILE A 38 18.16 8.91 18.61
C ILE A 38 17.34 9.22 19.87
N ASP A 39 16.67 10.38 19.90
CA ASP A 39 15.90 10.83 21.06
C ASP A 39 14.38 10.65 20.87
N LEU A 40 13.96 9.39 20.80
CA LEU A 40 12.54 9.03 20.61
C LEU A 40 11.64 9.54 21.73
N ARG A 41 12.15 9.60 22.97
CA ARG A 41 11.38 10.08 24.13
C ARG A 41 11.04 11.56 23.98
N THR A 42 12.03 12.39 23.67
CA THR A 42 11.80 13.82 23.42
C THR A 42 10.93 14.00 22.18
N MET A 43 11.17 13.23 21.11
CA MET A 43 10.37 13.29 19.90
C MET A 43 8.87 13.09 20.18
N ARG A 44 8.50 12.03 20.91
CA ARG A 44 7.13 11.75 21.33
C ARG A 44 6.54 12.85 22.21
N HIS A 45 7.30 13.35 23.18
CA HIS A 45 6.87 14.43 24.05
C HIS A 45 6.57 15.72 23.28
N VAL A 46 7.44 16.13 22.35
CA VAL A 46 7.24 17.34 21.55
C VAL A 46 6.07 17.17 20.59
N MET A 47 5.88 15.99 19.97
CA MET A 47 4.70 15.69 19.15
C MET A 47 3.40 15.78 19.94
N ALA A 48 3.31 15.13 21.09
CA ALA A 48 2.12 15.16 21.94
C ALA A 48 1.78 16.60 22.37
N SER A 49 2.79 17.36 22.79
CA SER A 49 2.64 18.77 23.18
C SER A 49 2.17 19.64 22.01
N HIS A 50 2.72 19.42 20.81
CA HIS A 50 2.31 20.10 19.59
C HIS A 50 0.85 19.81 19.23
N LEU A 51 0.46 18.53 19.22
CA LEU A 51 -0.91 18.12 18.90
C LEU A 51 -1.93 18.68 19.89
N GLN A 52 -1.62 18.64 21.18
CA GLN A 52 -2.47 19.23 22.21
C GLN A 52 -2.64 20.73 22.02
N ARG A 53 -1.54 21.44 21.74
CA ARG A 53 -1.54 22.89 21.53
C ARG A 53 -2.34 23.32 20.30
N ILE A 54 -2.18 22.65 19.15
CA ILE A 54 -2.83 23.09 17.89
C ILE A 54 -4.30 22.66 17.79
N ASN A 55 -4.71 21.61 18.51
CA ASN A 55 -6.09 21.12 18.48
C ASN A 55 -6.90 21.52 19.73
N GLY A 56 -6.23 21.96 20.81
CA GLY A 56 -6.90 22.34 22.07
C GLY A 56 -7.54 21.16 22.82
N LYS A 57 -7.09 19.92 22.57
CA LYS A 57 -7.60 18.70 23.21
C LYS A 57 -6.47 17.69 23.45
N GLU A 58 -6.67 16.79 24.41
CA GLU A 58 -5.68 15.76 24.74
C GLU A 58 -5.70 14.61 23.73
N PHE A 59 -4.53 13.98 23.57
CA PHE A 59 -4.35 12.81 22.71
C PHE A 59 -3.76 11.66 23.52
N VAL A 60 -4.28 10.46 23.30
CA VAL A 60 -3.70 9.21 23.80
C VAL A 60 -2.65 8.73 22.81
N GLU A 61 -1.47 8.40 23.33
CA GLU A 61 -0.32 7.92 22.56
C GLU A 61 -0.23 6.39 22.56
N TYR A 62 -0.11 5.80 21.38
CA TYR A 62 0.18 4.38 21.17
C TYR A 62 1.47 4.22 20.37
N GLY A 63 2.57 3.87 21.05
CA GLY A 63 3.89 3.73 20.45
C GLY A 63 4.31 2.28 20.21
N ARG A 64 5.01 2.03 19.09
CA ARG A 64 5.84 0.85 18.88
C ARG A 64 7.19 1.25 18.31
N GLU A 65 8.25 0.58 18.75
CA GLU A 65 9.61 0.86 18.30
C GLU A 65 10.49 -0.39 18.26
N ILE A 66 11.49 -0.34 17.40
CA ILE A 66 12.62 -1.26 17.34
C ILE A 66 13.90 -0.44 17.17
N GLY A 67 15.04 -1.00 17.58
CA GLY A 67 16.33 -0.32 17.48
C GLY A 67 16.92 0.00 18.84
N ARG A 68 18.06 0.70 18.82
CA ARG A 68 18.84 1.11 19.99
C ARG A 68 19.67 2.33 19.63
N THR A 69 20.20 3.02 20.64
CA THR A 69 20.99 4.24 20.46
C THR A 69 22.50 4.02 20.47
N GLU A 70 22.98 2.76 20.62
CA GLU A 70 24.41 2.45 20.62
C GLU A 70 25.00 2.49 19.20
N THR A 71 25.29 3.68 18.68
CA THR A 71 25.87 3.89 17.34
C THR A 71 27.21 3.20 17.13
N LEU A 72 28.02 3.09 18.18
CA LEU A 72 29.28 2.33 18.15
C LEU A 72 29.11 0.83 17.84
N LEU A 73 27.91 0.27 18.07
CA LEU A 73 27.57 -1.12 17.73
C LEU A 73 26.83 -1.24 16.38
N GLY A 74 26.81 -0.16 15.60
CA GLY A 74 26.14 -0.09 14.28
C GLY A 74 24.63 0.14 14.35
N TYR A 75 24.09 0.62 15.48
CA TYR A 75 22.69 1.03 15.57
C TYR A 75 22.51 2.52 15.28
N HIS A 76 21.62 2.87 14.38
CA HIS A 76 21.38 4.26 13.98
C HIS A 76 20.21 4.91 14.75
N GLY A 77 19.88 4.43 15.96
CA GLY A 77 18.70 4.87 16.71
C GLY A 77 17.48 3.95 16.53
N PHE A 78 16.31 4.52 16.79
CA PHE A 78 15.03 3.82 16.73
C PHE A 78 14.33 3.99 15.39
N ILE A 79 13.68 2.93 14.94
CA ILE A 79 12.56 2.98 13.99
C ILE A 79 11.30 2.85 14.83
N ALA A 80 10.44 3.86 14.78
CA ALA A 80 9.24 3.91 15.60
C ALA A 80 8.03 4.35 14.78
N ILE A 81 6.86 3.83 15.16
CA ILE A 81 5.55 4.33 14.74
C ILE A 81 4.78 4.71 15.99
N THR A 82 4.19 5.90 15.98
CA THR A 82 3.40 6.41 17.09
C THR A 82 2.06 6.89 16.57
N VAL A 83 0.98 6.37 17.16
CA VAL A 83 -0.40 6.74 16.83
C VAL A 83 -0.93 7.63 17.95
N TYR A 84 -1.42 8.81 17.59
CA TYR A 84 -2.10 9.72 18.49
C TYR A 84 -3.58 9.78 18.11
N VAL A 85 -4.45 9.54 19.09
CA VAL A 85 -5.91 9.61 18.93
C VAL A 85 -6.48 10.53 19.98
N ALA A 86 -7.49 11.34 19.63
CA ALA A 86 -8.14 12.21 20.60
C ALA A 86 -8.65 11.39 21.80
N ALA A 87 -8.36 11.88 23.02
CA ALA A 87 -8.70 11.16 24.24
C ALA A 87 -10.21 10.92 24.38
N ASP A 88 -11.03 11.87 23.92
CA ASP A 88 -12.50 11.74 23.92
C ASP A 88 -12.98 10.53 23.10
N ASP A 89 -12.39 10.29 21.93
CA ASP A 89 -12.75 9.16 21.06
C ASP A 89 -12.30 7.81 21.64
N VAL A 90 -11.16 7.79 22.34
CA VAL A 90 -10.70 6.60 23.07
C VAL A 90 -11.62 6.30 24.25
N HIS A 91 -11.91 7.30 25.08
CA HIS A 91 -12.77 7.14 26.26
C HIS A 91 -14.23 6.82 25.90
N ALA A 92 -14.72 7.34 24.77
CA ALA A 92 -16.04 7.00 24.23
C ALA A 92 -16.09 5.59 23.59
N GLY A 93 -14.95 4.89 23.47
CA GLY A 93 -14.87 3.58 22.83
C GLY A 93 -15.03 3.62 21.30
N HIS A 94 -14.86 4.80 20.68
CA HIS A 94 -14.89 4.96 19.22
C HIS A 94 -13.59 4.48 18.57
N PHE A 95 -12.51 4.38 19.34
CA PHE A 95 -11.23 3.87 18.89
C PHE A 95 -10.76 2.71 19.75
N HIS A 96 -10.30 1.64 19.10
CA HIS A 96 -9.66 0.51 19.75
C HIS A 96 -8.36 0.17 19.03
N MET A 97 -7.26 0.12 19.78
CA MET A 97 -5.97 -0.39 19.31
C MET A 97 -5.73 -1.74 19.96
N HIS A 98 -5.61 -2.80 19.17
CA HIS A 98 -5.18 -4.10 19.69
C HIS A 98 -3.70 -4.02 20.10
N LEU A 99 -3.45 -3.92 21.39
CA LEU A 99 -2.11 -3.94 21.96
C LEU A 99 -1.77 -5.37 22.40
N ASP A 100 -1.01 -6.11 21.58
CA ASP A 100 -0.47 -7.39 22.04
C ASP A 100 0.50 -7.14 23.21
N ALA A 101 0.20 -7.71 24.37
CA ALA A 101 1.14 -7.81 25.48
C ALA A 101 2.37 -8.58 24.99
N THR A 102 3.50 -7.91 24.84
CA THR A 102 4.82 -8.53 24.59
C THR A 102 5.08 -9.12 23.21
N SER A 103 4.78 -8.42 22.11
CA SER A 103 5.58 -8.67 20.90
C SER A 103 6.96 -8.02 21.02
N LYS A 104 7.86 -8.60 21.84
CA LYS A 104 9.31 -8.56 21.56
C LYS A 104 9.61 -9.42 20.31
N GLY A 105 8.75 -9.32 19.30
CA GLY A 105 8.83 -10.06 18.07
C GLY A 105 10.12 -9.64 17.40
N LYS A 106 10.96 -10.62 17.09
CA LYS A 106 12.13 -10.43 16.23
C LYS A 106 11.61 -10.06 14.85
N SER A 107 11.28 -8.78 14.64
CA SER A 107 11.08 -8.27 13.30
C SER A 107 12.44 -8.41 12.62
N LYS A 108 12.57 -9.41 11.74
CA LYS A 108 13.81 -9.71 11.01
C LYS A 108 14.01 -8.70 9.87
N ILE A 109 13.83 -7.41 10.15
CA ILE A 109 14.10 -6.28 9.23
C ILE A 109 15.62 -6.01 9.11
N LYS A 110 16.48 -6.95 9.53
CA LYS A 110 17.95 -6.76 9.49
C LYS A 110 18.57 -6.91 8.09
N LYS A 111 17.80 -7.20 7.04
CA LYS A 111 18.33 -7.28 5.66
C LYS A 111 17.52 -6.38 4.74
N ARG A 112 18.14 -5.29 4.27
CA ARG A 112 17.50 -4.30 3.40
C ARG A 112 17.44 -4.80 1.94
N HIS A 113 16.21 -4.92 1.45
CA HIS A 113 15.68 -4.54 0.12
C HIS A 113 16.54 -4.78 -1.13
N HIS A 114 16.39 -5.97 -1.73
CA HIS A 114 16.30 -6.10 -3.20
C HIS A 114 14.89 -6.54 -3.65
N ASP A 115 14.06 -7.03 -2.72
CA ASP A 115 12.69 -7.46 -2.99
C ASP A 115 11.76 -6.95 -1.86
N GLY A 116 10.92 -5.95 -2.13
CA GLY A 116 9.83 -5.52 -1.24
C GLY A 116 8.92 -6.66 -0.78
N ALA A 117 8.93 -7.78 -1.51
CA ALA A 117 8.27 -9.05 -1.18
C ALA A 117 8.59 -9.55 0.24
N ASN A 118 9.85 -9.46 0.67
CA ASN A 118 10.25 -9.96 1.97
C ASN A 118 9.71 -9.11 3.13
N ILE A 119 9.33 -7.85 2.89
CA ILE A 119 8.86 -6.98 3.97
C ILE A 119 7.47 -7.40 4.41
N LEU A 120 6.53 -7.54 3.47
CA LEU A 120 5.14 -7.87 3.77
C LEU A 120 5.02 -9.27 4.37
N THR A 121 5.78 -10.26 3.85
CA THR A 121 5.78 -11.63 4.40
C THR A 121 6.36 -11.69 5.81
N ASN A 122 7.39 -10.88 6.11
CA ASN A 122 8.03 -10.88 7.43
C ASN A 122 7.39 -9.89 8.43
N MET A 123 6.47 -9.05 7.97
CA MET A 123 5.74 -8.09 8.81
C MET A 123 4.63 -8.82 9.60
N HIS A 124 4.98 -9.25 10.81
CA HIS A 124 4.03 -9.89 11.72
C HIS A 124 3.18 -8.83 12.43
N LEU A 125 2.06 -8.44 11.82
CA LEU A 125 1.03 -7.64 12.50
C LEU A 125 0.00 -8.59 13.13
N GLN A 126 0.00 -8.61 14.47
CA GLN A 126 -0.94 -9.31 15.37
C GLN A 126 -0.79 -10.83 15.50
N SER A 127 -1.13 -11.29 16.72
CA SER A 127 -1.21 -12.67 17.21
C SER A 127 -2.26 -13.58 16.53
N ILE A 128 -2.64 -13.32 15.28
CA ILE A 128 -3.23 -14.37 14.44
C ILE A 128 -2.03 -15.20 13.97
N GLU A 129 -2.12 -16.52 14.02
CA GLU A 129 -1.08 -17.43 13.50
C GLU A 129 -0.95 -17.21 11.98
N ASN A 130 -0.29 -16.11 11.59
CA ASN A 130 -0.43 -15.44 10.30
C ASN A 130 0.28 -16.22 9.20
N GLU A 131 -0.48 -17.09 8.56
CA GLU A 131 -0.14 -17.61 7.23
C GLU A 131 -0.57 -16.67 6.09
N PHE A 132 -1.10 -15.48 6.41
CA PHE A 132 -1.54 -14.46 5.45
C PHE A 132 -0.71 -13.18 5.59
N ASP A 133 -0.44 -12.52 4.45
CA ASP A 133 0.17 -11.20 4.45
C ASP A 133 -0.77 -10.18 5.13
N CYS A 134 -0.18 -9.28 5.94
CA CYS A 134 -0.95 -8.39 6.80
C CYS A 134 -1.97 -7.51 6.05
N HIS A 135 -1.61 -7.04 4.86
CA HIS A 135 -2.46 -6.17 4.03
C HIS A 135 -3.72 -6.87 3.51
N LEU A 136 -3.75 -8.20 3.51
CA LEU A 136 -4.92 -9.00 3.13
C LEU A 136 -5.91 -9.20 4.29
N MET A 137 -5.51 -8.87 5.53
CA MET A 137 -6.30 -9.10 6.74
C MET A 137 -6.94 -7.83 7.31
N ALA A 138 -6.69 -6.66 6.71
CA ALA A 138 -7.23 -5.37 7.12
C ALA A 138 -7.93 -4.68 5.95
N HIS A 139 -9.07 -4.01 6.21
CA HIS A 139 -9.82 -3.27 5.18
C HIS A 139 -8.97 -2.25 4.43
N HIS A 140 -8.15 -1.50 5.18
CA HIS A 140 -7.22 -0.51 4.65
C HIS A 140 -5.87 -0.69 5.34
N THR A 141 -4.79 -0.61 4.57
CA THR A 141 -3.42 -0.69 5.07
C THR A 141 -2.67 0.55 4.60
N ILE A 142 -1.98 1.23 5.52
CA ILE A 142 -1.03 2.29 5.20
C ILE A 142 0.36 1.72 5.47
N PHE A 143 1.22 1.74 4.46
CA PHE A 143 2.59 1.29 4.53
C PHE A 143 3.50 2.48 4.26
N MET A 144 4.37 2.83 5.21
CA MET A 144 5.20 4.03 5.09
C MET A 144 6.57 3.86 5.74
N GLY A 145 7.52 4.65 5.25
CA GLY A 145 8.90 4.62 5.75
C GLY A 145 9.90 5.20 4.77
N ASP A 146 11.17 5.17 5.17
CA ASP A 146 12.29 5.20 4.25
C ASP A 146 12.43 3.83 3.58
N LEU A 147 11.91 3.73 2.34
CA LEU A 147 11.97 2.53 1.51
C LEU A 147 13.27 2.47 0.70
N ASN A 148 14.02 3.57 0.66
CA ASN A 148 15.36 3.70 0.08
C ASN A 148 15.50 3.38 -1.42
N TYR A 149 14.38 3.33 -2.16
CA TYR A 149 14.38 3.29 -3.63
C TYR A 149 14.89 4.59 -4.22
N ARG A 150 15.54 4.51 -5.38
CA ARG A 150 16.30 5.62 -5.96
C ARG A 150 15.76 6.04 -7.32
N LEU A 151 16.10 7.28 -7.71
CA LEU A 151 15.89 7.77 -9.07
C LEU A 151 17.06 7.38 -9.98
N THR A 152 17.41 6.10 -10.03
CA THR A 152 18.54 5.57 -10.83
C THR A 152 18.11 4.66 -11.98
N ALA A 153 16.81 4.42 -12.15
CA ALA A 153 16.33 3.69 -13.32
C ALA A 153 16.64 4.49 -14.61
N LEU A 154 16.79 3.76 -15.71
CA LEU A 154 17.21 4.33 -17.00
C LEU A 154 18.58 5.05 -16.93
N ASP A 155 19.49 4.54 -16.10
CA ASP A 155 20.86 5.05 -15.90
C ASP A 155 20.93 6.55 -15.57
N ALA A 156 19.95 7.05 -14.82
CA ALA A 156 19.84 8.46 -14.47
C ALA A 156 21.02 8.95 -13.62
N THR A 157 21.64 10.06 -14.05
CA THR A 157 22.74 10.71 -13.33
C THR A 157 22.24 11.84 -12.42
N PRO A 158 23.03 12.27 -11.41
CA PRO A 158 22.63 13.41 -10.59
C PRO A 158 22.37 14.67 -11.40
N ASP A 159 23.23 14.98 -12.38
CA ASP A 159 23.05 16.16 -13.24
C ASP A 159 21.74 16.10 -14.01
N ARG A 160 21.41 14.94 -14.58
CA ARG A 160 20.15 14.74 -15.30
C ARG A 160 18.95 15.01 -14.39
N ILE A 161 18.93 14.40 -13.20
CA ILE A 161 17.84 14.55 -12.23
C ILE A 161 17.74 15.99 -11.71
N LEU A 162 18.85 16.65 -11.41
CA LEU A 162 18.88 18.05 -10.98
C LEU A 162 18.33 19.00 -12.05
N HIS A 163 18.67 18.76 -13.32
CA HIS A 163 18.12 19.51 -14.45
C HIS A 163 16.60 19.28 -14.56
N MET A 164 16.13 18.04 -14.47
CA MET A 164 14.70 17.74 -14.50
C MET A 164 13.94 18.41 -13.36
N ILE A 165 14.46 18.37 -12.12
CA ILE A 165 13.86 19.07 -10.97
C ILE A 165 13.77 20.59 -11.27
N THR A 166 14.84 21.16 -11.82
CA THR A 166 14.88 22.59 -12.18
C THR A 166 13.80 22.93 -13.21
N ASP A 167 13.67 22.12 -14.26
CA ASP A 167 12.69 22.32 -15.33
C ASP A 167 11.26 22.20 -14.79
N VAL A 168 10.97 21.18 -13.97
CA VAL A 168 9.65 20.98 -13.36
C VAL A 168 9.24 22.17 -12.49
N ILE A 169 10.15 22.66 -11.63
CA ILE A 169 9.85 23.79 -10.74
C ILE A 169 9.63 25.06 -11.56
N ASN A 170 10.47 25.32 -12.57
CA ASN A 170 10.33 26.50 -13.43
C ASN A 170 9.07 26.45 -14.30
N ASN A 171 8.63 25.27 -14.73
CA ASN A 171 7.37 25.08 -15.45
C ASN A 171 6.17 25.41 -14.55
N ASN A 172 6.16 24.92 -13.31
CA ASN A 172 5.14 25.25 -12.31
C ASN A 172 5.11 26.75 -11.95
N PHE A 173 6.27 27.42 -11.95
CA PHE A 173 6.36 28.87 -11.79
C PHE A 173 5.72 29.61 -12.98
N ARG A 174 5.95 29.16 -14.21
CA ARG A 174 5.36 29.78 -15.40
C ARG A 174 3.84 29.65 -15.40
N THR A 175 3.29 28.47 -15.13
CA THR A 175 1.84 28.25 -15.11
C THR A 175 1.12 29.09 -14.04
N THR A 176 1.74 29.34 -12.89
CA THR A 176 1.20 30.21 -11.83
C THR A 176 1.32 31.71 -12.17
N SER A 177 2.34 32.12 -12.94
CA SER A 177 2.51 33.52 -13.38
C SER A 177 1.48 34.00 -14.43
N TYR A 178 0.84 33.08 -15.17
CA TYR A 178 -0.18 33.39 -16.18
C TYR A 178 -1.59 33.59 -15.60
N LYS A 179 -1.77 34.34 -14.50
CA LYS A 179 -3.11 34.82 -14.07
C LYS A 179 -3.05 36.16 -13.33
N ARG A 180 -3.07 37.26 -14.08
CA ARG A 180 -3.93 38.44 -13.85
C ARG A 180 -4.01 39.28 -15.12
N GLY A 181 -5.12 39.18 -15.87
CA GLY A 181 -5.49 40.16 -16.92
C GLY A 181 -5.23 39.81 -18.39
N GLN A 182 -4.87 38.56 -18.76
CA GLN A 182 -4.86 38.19 -20.19
C GLN A 182 -6.28 37.93 -20.70
N VAL A 183 -6.77 38.84 -21.55
CA VAL A 183 -8.05 38.74 -22.28
C VAL A 183 -7.82 37.93 -23.55
N PHE A 184 -8.45 36.77 -23.66
CA PHE A 184 -8.52 36.03 -24.93
C PHE A 184 -9.54 36.68 -25.87
N SER A 185 -9.21 36.80 -27.16
CA SER A 185 -10.12 37.39 -28.15
C SER A 185 -11.30 36.45 -28.45
N HIS A 186 -12.48 37.06 -28.64
CA HIS A 186 -13.83 36.47 -28.68
C HIS A 186 -14.10 35.37 -29.74
N ASN A 187 -13.12 34.96 -30.56
CA ASN A 187 -13.33 34.03 -31.67
C ASN A 187 -12.92 32.57 -31.40
N GLN A 188 -12.42 32.24 -30.21
CA GLN A 188 -11.97 30.88 -29.87
C GLN A 188 -13.00 30.06 -29.05
N LEU A 189 -14.22 30.56 -28.82
CA LEU A 189 -15.19 30.00 -27.87
C LEU A 189 -16.57 29.58 -28.45
N LEU A 190 -16.68 29.26 -29.74
CA LEU A 190 -17.95 28.76 -30.31
C LEU A 190 -17.87 27.27 -30.69
N THR A 191 -18.60 26.47 -29.89
CA THR A 191 -18.95 25.03 -30.05
C THR A 191 -20.16 24.85 -30.99
N PRO A 192 -20.62 23.63 -31.37
CA PRO A 192 -21.59 22.88 -30.53
C PRO A 192 -21.45 21.32 -30.65
N VAL A 193 -22.02 20.43 -29.81
CA VAL A 193 -23.43 20.24 -29.43
C VAL A 193 -23.55 19.43 -28.12
N ARG A 194 -24.50 19.84 -27.26
CA ARG A 194 -25.01 19.18 -26.05
C ARG A 194 -26.13 18.18 -26.36
N SER A 195 -26.30 17.18 -25.49
CA SER A 195 -27.56 16.45 -25.25
C SER A 195 -27.99 16.67 -23.80
N GLU A 196 -29.25 17.06 -23.59
CA GLU A 196 -29.88 17.53 -22.33
C GLU A 196 -30.43 16.41 -21.43
N GLY A 197 -30.65 16.71 -20.13
CA GLY A 197 -31.55 15.93 -19.26
C GLY A 197 -31.47 16.09 -17.72
N SER A 198 -31.73 17.28 -17.15
CA SER A 198 -32.36 17.63 -15.82
C SER A 198 -31.84 17.07 -14.45
N PRO A 199 -32.28 17.60 -13.29
CA PRO A 199 -32.20 18.98 -12.78
C PRO A 199 -31.57 19.08 -11.35
N ALA A 200 -31.10 20.28 -10.97
CA ALA A 200 -30.53 20.60 -9.65
C ALA A 200 -31.59 20.86 -8.55
N PRO A 201 -31.16 20.95 -7.27
CA PRO A 201 -31.54 22.14 -6.51
C PRO A 201 -30.40 22.77 -5.67
N ILE A 202 -30.28 24.08 -5.87
CA ILE A 202 -30.20 25.20 -4.90
C ILE A 202 -29.11 25.15 -3.81
N ALA A 203 -28.18 26.09 -3.95
CA ALA A 203 -27.15 26.49 -2.99
C ALA A 203 -27.71 27.36 -1.85
N ASP A 204 -27.05 27.30 -0.69
CA ASP A 204 -26.93 28.45 0.20
C ASP A 204 -25.46 28.67 0.57
N ALA A 205 -25.09 29.94 0.54
CA ALA A 205 -23.73 30.45 0.46
C ALA A 205 -23.10 30.66 1.85
N PHE A 206 -21.85 30.23 2.02
CA PHE A 206 -20.87 30.92 2.84
C PHE A 206 -19.50 30.85 2.15
N SER A 207 -19.06 32.01 1.68
CA SER A 207 -17.73 32.27 1.14
C SER A 207 -16.67 32.17 2.24
N ASN A 208 -15.59 31.44 1.98
CA ASN A 208 -14.23 31.89 2.29
C ASN A 208 -13.22 31.08 1.46
N ASP A 209 -12.25 31.81 0.93
CA ASP A 209 -11.22 31.44 -0.03
C ASP A 209 -10.40 30.20 0.37
N MET A 210 -10.23 29.28 -0.59
CA MET A 210 -9.00 28.54 -0.93
C MET A 210 -9.36 27.62 -2.11
N ASP A 211 -9.15 28.10 -3.35
CA ASP A 211 -9.40 27.32 -4.56
C ASP A 211 -8.09 26.66 -5.02
N ASP A 212 -7.71 25.56 -4.36
CA ASP A 212 -6.75 24.60 -4.91
C ASP A 212 -7.52 23.67 -5.85
N THR A 213 -7.45 23.97 -7.15
CA THR A 213 -8.09 23.18 -8.20
C THR A 213 -7.38 21.83 -8.36
N TYR A 214 -7.98 20.77 -7.84
CA TYR A 214 -7.52 19.39 -7.99
C TYR A 214 -7.95 18.78 -9.33
N MET A 215 -7.02 18.15 -10.04
CA MET A 215 -7.32 17.22 -11.15
C MET A 215 -7.39 15.80 -10.59
N LEU A 216 -8.61 15.30 -10.40
CA LEU A 216 -8.89 13.87 -10.22
C LEU A 216 -8.61 13.15 -11.54
N THR A 217 -7.53 12.38 -11.64
CA THR A 217 -7.38 11.42 -12.73
C THR A 217 -7.86 10.06 -12.26
N GLN A 218 -8.93 9.57 -12.89
CA GLN A 218 -9.34 8.18 -12.85
C GLN A 218 -8.18 7.27 -13.26
N SER A 219 -8.05 6.14 -12.59
CA SER A 219 -7.01 5.13 -12.82
C SER A 219 -7.14 4.48 -14.22
N PRO A 220 -6.05 4.04 -14.87
CA PRO A 220 -6.08 3.49 -16.23
C PRO A 220 -6.70 2.08 -16.37
N SER A 221 -7.13 1.44 -15.28
CA SER A 221 -7.51 0.01 -15.28
C SER A 221 -8.88 -0.31 -15.90
N VAL A 222 -9.55 0.66 -16.54
CA VAL A 222 -10.85 0.45 -17.21
C VAL A 222 -10.75 0.45 -18.74
N LEU A 223 -9.63 0.92 -19.34
CA LEU A 223 -9.54 1.04 -20.80
C LEU A 223 -9.11 -0.25 -21.53
N GLU A 224 -8.32 -1.12 -20.89
CA GLU A 224 -7.82 -2.34 -21.55
C GLU A 224 -8.85 -3.47 -21.64
N ALA A 225 -9.91 -3.45 -20.81
CA ALA A 225 -10.99 -4.43 -20.87
C ALA A 225 -12.02 -4.16 -21.99
N ALA A 226 -12.10 -2.93 -22.50
CA ALA A 226 -13.06 -2.55 -23.55
C ALA A 226 -12.54 -2.78 -24.98
N ALA A 227 -11.21 -2.77 -25.19
CA ALA A 227 -10.60 -2.95 -26.50
C ALA A 227 -10.59 -4.41 -26.99
N ALA A 228 -10.66 -5.39 -26.08
CA ALA A 228 -10.63 -6.82 -26.42
C ALA A 228 -11.98 -7.43 -26.82
N ALA A 229 -13.09 -6.69 -26.67
CA ALA A 229 -14.45 -7.18 -26.95
C ALA A 229 -14.98 -6.81 -28.36
N ALA A 230 -14.21 -6.09 -29.18
CA ALA A 230 -14.68 -5.56 -30.48
C ALA A 230 -14.17 -6.33 -31.71
N SER A 231 -13.49 -7.47 -31.54
CA SER A 231 -12.96 -8.27 -32.64
C SER A 231 -13.62 -9.64 -32.72
N THR A 232 -14.86 -9.70 -33.20
CA THR A 232 -15.44 -10.87 -33.91
C THR A 232 -16.88 -10.59 -34.33
N SER A 233 -17.09 -10.15 -35.58
CA SER A 233 -18.22 -10.62 -36.41
C SER A 233 -18.06 -10.12 -37.84
N SER A 234 -18.34 -11.01 -38.78
CA SER A 234 -18.14 -10.86 -40.22
C SER A 234 -19.49 -10.82 -40.96
N LEU A 235 -19.50 -10.03 -42.06
CA LEU A 235 -20.40 -10.03 -43.25
C LEU A 235 -21.73 -9.22 -43.19
N PRO A 236 -22.31 -8.79 -44.34
CA PRO A 236 -21.70 -8.24 -45.57
C PRO A 236 -22.38 -6.93 -46.10
N SER A 237 -21.71 -6.32 -47.09
CA SER A 237 -22.01 -5.14 -47.94
C SER A 237 -23.45 -4.88 -48.41
N ARG A 238 -23.86 -3.58 -48.56
CA ARG A 238 -24.15 -2.93 -49.89
C ARG A 238 -24.64 -1.44 -49.83
N HIS A 239 -24.26 -0.69 -50.88
CA HIS A 239 -24.79 0.58 -51.46
C HIS A 239 -24.32 1.94 -50.88
N HIS A 240 -23.39 2.66 -51.56
CA HIS A 240 -23.58 3.70 -52.62
C HIS A 240 -24.30 4.97 -52.12
N ARG A 241 -23.75 6.20 -52.15
CA ARG A 241 -23.32 6.97 -53.36
C ARG A 241 -22.54 8.27 -52.98
N HIS A 242 -21.44 8.51 -53.71
CA HIS A 242 -20.85 9.75 -54.28
C HIS A 242 -21.09 11.14 -53.63
N HIS A 243 -20.01 11.91 -53.40
CA HIS A 243 -19.53 12.91 -54.37
C HIS A 243 -18.11 13.50 -54.06
N HIS A 244 -17.25 13.33 -55.08
CA HIS A 244 -16.18 14.18 -55.61
C HIS A 244 -14.96 14.64 -54.77
N VAL A 245 -13.83 14.11 -55.26
CA VAL A 245 -12.43 14.42 -55.07
C VAL A 245 -12.04 15.74 -55.79
N ALA A 246 -11.21 16.55 -55.14
CA ALA A 246 -10.26 17.43 -55.82
C ALA A 246 -8.88 17.24 -55.17
N VAL A 247 -7.96 16.65 -55.94
CA VAL A 247 -6.53 16.49 -55.61
C VAL A 247 -5.80 17.73 -56.12
N LEU A 248 -5.12 18.44 -55.23
CA LEU A 248 -3.91 19.21 -55.53
C LEU A 248 -2.96 19.12 -54.31
N SER A 249 -1.80 18.51 -54.51
CA SER A 249 -0.63 18.57 -53.63
C SER A 249 0.33 19.66 -54.14
N PRO A 250 1.47 19.94 -53.49
CA PRO A 250 1.74 20.19 -52.06
C PRO A 250 2.48 21.55 -51.87
N LEU A 251 2.95 21.80 -50.64
CA LEU A 251 3.84 22.90 -50.17
C LEU A 251 3.16 24.17 -49.63
N SER A 252 3.11 24.23 -48.30
CA SER A 252 3.81 25.27 -47.54
C SER A 252 4.05 24.75 -46.13
N SER A 253 5.30 24.38 -45.86
CA SER A 253 5.77 23.97 -44.55
C SER A 253 5.72 25.17 -43.60
N VAL A 254 4.70 25.22 -42.75
CA VAL A 254 4.82 25.96 -41.49
C VAL A 254 5.60 25.06 -40.56
N TYR A 255 6.88 25.38 -40.37
CA TYR A 255 7.65 24.84 -39.25
C TYR A 255 7.03 25.35 -37.96
N THR A 256 6.08 24.60 -37.41
CA THR A 256 5.76 24.72 -36.00
C THR A 256 6.98 24.18 -35.26
N ALA A 257 7.68 25.06 -34.55
CA ALA A 257 8.75 24.64 -33.65
C ALA A 257 8.23 23.48 -32.77
N PRO A 258 9.03 22.43 -32.51
CA PRO A 258 8.59 21.37 -31.62
C PRO A 258 8.23 22.00 -30.28
N SER A 259 6.96 21.84 -29.89
CA SER A 259 6.50 22.16 -28.54
C SER A 259 7.49 21.49 -27.57
N ALA A 260 8.20 22.28 -26.78
CA ALA A 260 9.08 21.75 -25.75
C ALA A 260 8.26 20.77 -24.92
N VAL A 261 8.73 19.52 -24.79
CA VAL A 261 8.08 18.52 -23.95
C VAL A 261 8.11 19.09 -22.53
N GLU A 262 6.95 19.46 -21.99
CA GLU A 262 6.85 20.00 -20.64
C GLU A 262 7.24 18.90 -19.64
N VAL A 263 8.42 19.02 -19.05
CA VAL A 263 8.89 18.12 -17.99
C VAL A 263 8.01 18.35 -16.75
N SER A 264 7.43 17.26 -16.23
CA SER A 264 6.58 17.25 -15.04
C SER A 264 7.15 16.34 -13.96
N TRP A 265 6.60 16.37 -12.74
CA TRP A 265 6.95 15.40 -11.70
C TRP A 265 6.77 13.95 -12.17
N ARG A 266 5.78 13.69 -13.03
CA ARG A 266 5.56 12.36 -13.63
C ARG A 266 6.75 11.90 -14.47
N SER A 267 7.34 12.80 -15.25
CA SER A 267 8.54 12.52 -16.05
C SER A 267 9.73 12.14 -15.16
N LEU A 268 9.83 12.72 -13.97
CA LEU A 268 10.86 12.36 -13.00
C LEU A 268 10.66 10.96 -12.43
N LEU A 269 9.41 10.55 -12.21
CA LEU A 269 9.05 9.24 -11.67
C LEU A 269 9.26 8.08 -12.66
N GLU A 270 9.49 8.36 -13.95
CA GLU A 270 9.93 7.34 -14.91
C GLU A 270 11.32 6.76 -14.56
N HIS A 271 12.09 7.49 -13.76
CA HIS A 271 13.40 7.06 -13.24
C HIS A 271 13.31 6.41 -11.86
N ASP A 272 12.11 6.27 -11.27
CA ASP A 272 11.91 5.77 -9.90
C ASP A 272 11.85 4.23 -9.85
N GLU A 273 12.80 3.64 -9.14
CA GLU A 273 12.91 2.18 -9.01
C GLU A 273 11.68 1.54 -8.32
N LEU A 274 11.05 2.24 -7.37
CA LEU A 274 9.85 1.72 -6.69
C LEU A 274 8.68 1.68 -7.65
N LYS A 275 8.43 2.75 -8.41
CA LYS A 275 7.36 2.78 -9.42
C LYS A 275 7.54 1.69 -10.45
N ALA A 276 8.75 1.54 -11.01
CA ALA A 276 9.04 0.46 -11.95
C ALA A 276 8.75 -0.92 -11.36
N SER A 277 9.21 -1.18 -10.12
CA SER A 277 8.99 -2.47 -9.45
C SER A 277 7.51 -2.76 -9.15
N MET A 278 6.73 -1.73 -8.81
CA MET A 278 5.28 -1.82 -8.59
C MET A 278 4.52 -2.09 -9.89
N ASP A 279 4.87 -1.35 -10.96
CA ASP A 279 4.26 -1.48 -12.28
C ASP A 279 4.52 -2.88 -12.88
N ASP A 280 5.70 -3.45 -12.64
CA ASP A 280 6.06 -4.82 -13.02
C ASP A 280 5.40 -5.90 -12.12
N GLY A 281 4.69 -5.50 -11.06
CA GLY A 281 4.02 -6.42 -10.13
C GLY A 281 4.98 -7.26 -9.27
N THR A 282 6.24 -6.87 -9.18
CA THR A 282 7.29 -7.60 -8.45
C THR A 282 7.19 -7.41 -6.93
N ILE A 283 6.61 -6.28 -6.51
CA ILE A 283 6.41 -5.85 -5.12
C ILE A 283 5.13 -5.02 -5.01
N PHE A 284 4.55 -4.95 -3.81
CA PHE A 284 3.41 -4.09 -3.49
C PHE A 284 2.26 -4.12 -4.53
N HIS A 285 2.00 -5.29 -5.11
CA HIS A 285 0.90 -5.49 -6.04
C HIS A 285 -0.41 -5.03 -5.40
N ASP A 286 -1.19 -4.26 -6.15
CA ASP A 286 -2.48 -3.66 -5.75
C ASP A 286 -2.36 -2.54 -4.69
N PHE A 287 -1.16 -2.15 -4.25
CA PHE A 287 -0.98 -0.91 -3.50
C PHE A 287 -1.04 0.30 -4.43
N ASP A 288 -1.65 1.36 -3.94
CA ASP A 288 -1.67 2.68 -4.54
C ASP A 288 -0.67 3.60 -3.84
N GLU A 289 -0.23 4.63 -4.57
CA GLU A 289 0.48 5.77 -4.01
C GLU A 289 -0.02 7.03 -4.71
N ALA A 290 -0.30 8.07 -3.93
CA ALA A 290 -0.76 9.34 -4.48
C ALA A 290 0.29 9.97 -5.40
N SER A 291 -0.15 10.86 -6.30
CA SER A 291 0.77 11.55 -7.20
C SER A 291 1.76 12.40 -6.40
N ILE A 292 3.05 12.19 -6.63
CA ILE A 292 4.11 12.99 -6.01
C ILE A 292 4.21 14.30 -6.79
N ALA A 293 4.00 15.42 -6.08
CA ALA A 293 4.05 16.78 -6.63
C ALA A 293 5.05 17.68 -5.88
N PHE A 294 6.03 17.08 -5.22
CA PHE A 294 7.06 17.73 -4.42
C PHE A 294 8.45 17.20 -4.80
N PRO A 295 9.55 17.94 -4.53
CA PRO A 295 10.90 17.53 -4.93
C PRO A 295 11.43 16.31 -4.16
N PRO A 296 12.41 15.56 -4.71
CA PRO A 296 13.03 14.41 -4.04
C PRO A 296 13.43 14.71 -2.60
N THR A 297 13.09 13.83 -1.66
CA THR A 297 13.25 14.07 -0.22
C THR A 297 14.65 13.79 0.30
N TYR A 298 15.49 13.11 -0.49
CA TYR A 298 16.85 12.71 -0.13
C TYR A 298 17.80 12.89 -1.33
N ARG A 299 19.10 13.10 -1.20
CA ARG A 299 19.83 13.47 0.01
C ARG A 299 19.96 14.98 0.08
N ARG A 300 19.36 15.61 1.08
CA ARG A 300 19.31 17.06 1.24
C ARG A 300 20.50 17.59 2.03
N VAL A 301 20.89 18.81 1.73
CA VAL A 301 21.82 19.58 2.57
C VAL A 301 21.05 20.08 3.79
N LEU A 302 21.59 19.86 4.99
CA LEU A 302 20.96 20.28 6.25
C LEU A 302 20.68 21.79 6.26
N GLY A 303 19.54 22.17 6.85
CA GLY A 303 19.09 23.56 6.94
C GLY A 303 18.71 24.22 5.60
N GLN A 304 18.93 23.57 4.46
CA GLN A 304 18.51 24.09 3.14
C GLN A 304 17.08 23.64 2.83
N ALA A 305 16.33 24.54 2.18
CA ALA A 305 14.98 24.31 1.69
C ALA A 305 14.88 24.77 0.24
N LEU A 306 14.15 23.99 -0.56
CA LEU A 306 13.81 24.30 -1.93
C LEU A 306 12.43 24.96 -1.96
N ASP A 307 12.37 26.25 -1.61
CA ASP A 307 11.11 26.99 -1.64
C ASP A 307 10.86 27.64 -3.00
N ALA A 308 10.00 27.02 -3.79
CA ALA A 308 9.57 27.55 -5.09
C ALA A 308 8.66 28.80 -4.96
N ARG A 309 8.09 29.08 -3.77
CA ARG A 309 7.20 30.24 -3.54
C ARG A 309 7.97 31.54 -3.31
N TRP A 310 9.27 31.46 -3.03
CA TRP A 310 10.12 32.61 -2.66
C TRP A 310 11.07 33.08 -3.77
N THR A 311 11.07 32.43 -4.92
CA THR A 311 11.99 32.80 -6.00
C THR A 311 11.34 33.84 -6.91
N ALA A 312 11.79 35.10 -6.79
CA ALA A 312 11.42 36.19 -7.71
C ALA A 312 11.92 35.98 -9.16
N SER A 313 12.72 34.94 -9.40
CA SER A 313 13.33 34.57 -10.68
C SER A 313 13.35 33.04 -10.83
N PRO A 314 13.36 32.51 -12.07
CA PRO A 314 13.54 31.09 -12.32
C PRO A 314 14.77 30.52 -11.61
N LEU A 315 14.66 29.29 -11.09
CA LEU A 315 15.76 28.58 -10.47
C LEU A 315 16.79 28.14 -11.52
N THR A 316 18.07 28.20 -11.14
CA THR A 316 19.16 27.64 -11.93
C THR A 316 19.48 26.21 -11.45
N PRO A 317 20.02 25.34 -12.32
CA PRO A 317 20.48 24.01 -11.90
C PRO A 317 21.50 24.07 -10.77
N ALA A 318 22.37 25.08 -10.75
CA ALA A 318 23.33 25.30 -9.66
C ALA A 318 22.64 25.59 -8.31
N ARG A 319 21.53 26.36 -8.33
CA ARG A 319 20.75 26.62 -7.11
C ARG A 319 20.06 25.36 -6.61
N VAL A 320 19.48 24.56 -7.51
CA VAL A 320 18.90 23.25 -7.14
C VAL A 320 19.99 22.31 -6.62
N ALA A 321 21.14 22.22 -7.29
CA ALA A 321 22.27 21.42 -6.83
C ALA A 321 22.73 21.82 -5.42
N SER A 322 22.68 23.11 -5.06
CA SER A 322 23.10 23.58 -3.73
C SER A 322 22.24 23.06 -2.56
N VAL A 323 21.05 22.51 -2.83
CA VAL A 323 20.18 21.94 -1.79
C VAL A 323 20.29 20.42 -1.67
N TYR A 324 21.09 19.77 -2.53
CA TYR A 324 21.31 18.33 -2.55
C TYR A 324 22.78 17.97 -2.33
N THR A 325 23.02 16.84 -1.67
CA THR A 325 24.36 16.24 -1.56
C THR A 325 24.49 15.12 -2.58
N THR A 326 25.17 15.40 -3.70
CA THR A 326 25.35 14.44 -4.80
C THR A 326 26.69 13.71 -4.78
N VAL A 327 27.68 14.23 -4.07
CA VAL A 327 28.99 13.60 -3.90
C VAL A 327 29.25 13.39 -2.41
N LEU A 328 29.56 12.15 -2.03
CA LEU A 328 29.88 11.76 -0.67
C LEU A 328 31.39 11.89 -0.41
N GLY A 329 31.78 11.97 0.88
CA GLY A 329 33.18 12.14 1.27
C GLY A 329 34.13 11.01 0.86
N ASP A 330 33.59 9.86 0.47
CA ASP A 330 34.32 8.70 -0.06
C ASP A 330 34.28 8.60 -1.59
N GLY A 331 33.81 9.65 -2.27
CA GLY A 331 33.71 9.70 -3.73
C GLY A 331 32.47 9.01 -4.30
N ARG A 332 31.62 8.37 -3.47
CA ARG A 332 30.36 7.79 -3.96
C ARG A 332 29.40 8.89 -4.42
N ILE A 333 28.72 8.61 -5.53
CA ILE A 333 27.73 9.51 -6.11
C ILE A 333 26.33 9.16 -5.58
N ARG A 334 25.53 10.18 -5.31
CA ARG A 334 24.13 10.07 -4.92
C ARG A 334 23.24 10.89 -5.84
N VAL A 335 22.23 10.23 -6.37
CA VAL A 335 21.17 10.86 -7.15
C VAL A 335 20.06 11.31 -6.20
N PRO A 336 19.56 12.57 -6.29
CA PRO A 336 18.37 12.99 -5.56
C PRO A 336 17.23 11.98 -5.77
N SER A 337 16.58 11.50 -4.70
CA SER A 337 15.66 10.36 -4.74
C SER A 337 14.47 10.52 -3.79
N TYR A 338 13.35 9.85 -4.10
CA TYR A 338 12.19 9.69 -3.23
C TYR A 338 12.34 8.42 -2.38
N THR A 339 13.16 8.51 -1.36
CA THR A 339 13.39 7.39 -0.43
C THR A 339 12.25 7.22 0.56
N ASP A 340 11.62 8.32 0.97
CA ASP A 340 10.53 8.36 1.95
C ASP A 340 9.17 8.28 1.24
N ARG A 341 8.39 7.24 1.53
CA ARG A 341 7.16 6.91 0.77
C ARG A 341 6.00 6.55 1.67
N ILE A 342 4.79 6.81 1.20
CA ILE A 342 3.54 6.36 1.83
C ILE A 342 2.69 5.67 0.76
N LEU A 343 2.60 4.35 0.86
CA LEU A 343 1.77 3.49 0.05
C LEU A 343 0.50 3.12 0.82
N PHE A 344 -0.57 2.81 0.11
CA PHE A 344 -1.81 2.35 0.74
C PHE A 344 -2.53 1.30 -0.08
N HIS A 345 -3.23 0.39 0.60
CA HIS A 345 -3.97 -0.70 -0.01
C HIS A 345 -5.35 -0.80 0.62
N SER A 346 -6.35 -1.18 -0.18
CA SER A 346 -7.71 -1.46 0.31
C SER A 346 -8.17 -2.80 -0.23
N LEU A 347 -8.87 -3.58 0.58
CA LEU A 347 -9.44 -4.85 0.10
C LEU A 347 -10.41 -4.63 -1.07
N PRO A 348 -10.61 -5.65 -1.92
CA PRO A 348 -11.46 -5.53 -3.12
C PRO A 348 -12.86 -5.00 -2.82
N GLY A 349 -13.24 -3.90 -3.47
CA GLY A 349 -14.53 -3.24 -3.27
C GLY A 349 -14.57 -2.21 -2.13
N LEU A 350 -13.43 -1.89 -1.51
CA LEU A 350 -13.34 -0.88 -0.45
C LEU A 350 -12.57 0.40 -0.85
N ARG A 351 -11.96 0.45 -2.03
CA ARG A 351 -11.13 1.60 -2.46
C ARG A 351 -11.87 2.96 -2.35
N ASP A 352 -13.15 3.02 -2.72
CA ASP A 352 -13.97 4.24 -2.64
C ASP A 352 -14.21 4.74 -1.19
N ARG A 353 -13.89 3.92 -0.19
CA ARG A 353 -14.03 4.26 1.22
C ARG A 353 -12.75 4.81 1.85
N PHE A 354 -11.66 4.89 1.08
CA PHE A 354 -10.36 5.31 1.57
C PHE A 354 -9.65 6.17 0.51
N ALA A 355 -9.71 7.48 0.70
CA ALA A 355 -9.18 8.46 -0.25
C ALA A 355 -7.98 9.20 0.34
N CYS A 356 -6.87 9.22 -0.37
CA CYS A 356 -5.77 10.15 -0.11
C CYS A 356 -6.17 11.54 -0.66
N VAL A 357 -6.30 12.51 0.24
CA VAL A 357 -6.71 13.90 -0.10
C VAL A 357 -5.53 14.87 -0.12
N GLN A 358 -4.38 14.47 0.42
CA GLN A 358 -3.16 15.26 0.44
C GLN A 358 -1.95 14.35 0.41
N TYR A 359 -0.92 14.69 -0.38
CA TYR A 359 0.39 14.05 -0.33
C TYR A 359 1.48 15.11 -0.50
N SER A 360 2.30 15.33 0.53
CA SER A 360 3.23 16.46 0.59
C SER A 360 4.50 16.15 1.35
N SER A 361 5.57 16.91 1.09
CA SER A 361 6.77 16.93 1.93
C SER A 361 6.85 18.21 2.77
N ALA A 362 7.45 18.10 3.97
CA ALA A 362 7.72 19.24 4.84
C ALA A 362 9.10 19.85 4.52
N GLU A 363 9.16 20.66 3.45
CA GLU A 363 10.41 21.16 2.86
C GLU A 363 11.28 22.01 3.81
N PHE A 364 10.68 22.66 4.82
CA PHE A 364 11.40 23.53 5.76
C PHE A 364 12.03 22.80 6.96
N ILE A 365 11.77 21.50 7.10
CA ILE A 365 12.44 20.70 8.13
C ILE A 365 13.90 20.53 7.75
N GLY A 366 14.78 21.07 8.57
CA GLY A 366 16.21 21.21 8.27
C GLY A 366 17.14 20.35 9.11
N THR A 367 16.60 19.54 10.03
CA THR A 367 17.38 18.78 11.02
C THR A 367 17.95 17.46 10.51
N SER A 368 17.58 17.04 9.30
CA SER A 368 17.99 15.79 8.65
C SER A 368 18.34 16.05 7.17
N ASP A 369 19.06 15.12 6.55
CA ASP A 369 19.25 15.04 5.10
C ASP A 369 18.06 14.39 4.37
N HIS A 370 16.99 14.05 5.10
CA HIS A 370 15.67 13.74 4.56
C HIS A 370 14.65 14.85 4.85
N LYS A 371 13.60 14.92 4.04
CA LYS A 371 12.40 15.73 4.32
C LYS A 371 11.25 14.81 4.74
N PRO A 372 10.50 15.14 5.82
CA PRO A 372 9.32 14.36 6.15
C PRO A 372 8.31 14.33 5.01
N VAL A 373 7.64 13.19 4.87
CA VAL A 373 6.59 12.98 3.87
C VAL A 373 5.29 12.67 4.60
N SER A 374 4.17 13.21 4.14
CA SER A 374 2.87 13.12 4.81
C SER A 374 1.71 12.90 3.83
N CYS A 375 0.76 12.06 4.22
CA CYS A 375 -0.53 11.87 3.58
C CYS A 375 -1.69 12.27 4.51
N GLY A 376 -2.70 12.92 3.96
CA GLY A 376 -4.02 13.07 4.57
C GLY A 376 -4.99 12.07 3.94
N PHE A 377 -5.68 11.29 4.77
CA PHE A 377 -6.67 10.30 4.32
C PHE A 377 -8.06 10.58 4.88
N GLN A 378 -9.05 10.56 4.00
CA GLN A 378 -10.47 10.48 4.36
C GLN A 378 -10.92 9.02 4.34
N VAL A 379 -11.53 8.58 5.45
CA VAL A 379 -11.96 7.19 5.63
C VAL A 379 -13.44 7.14 5.96
N TYR A 380 -14.20 6.39 5.18
CA TYR A 380 -15.63 6.19 5.42
C TYR A 380 -15.85 5.03 6.38
N ILE A 381 -16.30 5.33 7.59
CA ILE A 381 -16.66 4.33 8.61
C ILE A 381 -18.16 4.03 8.59
N ASP A 382 -18.53 2.77 8.81
CA ASP A 382 -19.93 2.41 8.99
C ASP A 382 -20.38 2.88 10.38
N LYS A 383 -21.47 3.64 10.46
CA LYS A 383 -22.07 4.00 11.75
C LYS A 383 -22.51 2.71 12.45
N THR A 384 -21.87 2.38 13.56
CA THR A 384 -22.40 1.38 14.48
C THR A 384 -23.77 1.88 14.95
N ARG A 385 -24.80 1.04 14.82
CA ARG A 385 -26.08 1.34 15.47
C ARG A 385 -25.84 1.30 16.97
N GLN A 386 -25.64 2.45 17.59
CA GLN A 386 -25.70 2.56 19.05
C GLN A 386 -27.09 2.06 19.47
N SER A 387 -27.13 0.95 20.19
CA SER A 387 -28.26 0.64 21.05
C SER A 387 -28.30 1.76 22.08
N SER A 388 -29.38 2.55 22.06
CA SER A 388 -29.62 3.64 23.00
C SER A 388 -29.75 3.07 24.41
N CYS A 389 -28.65 2.93 25.12
CA CYS A 389 -28.66 2.75 26.57
C CYS A 389 -28.85 4.14 27.19
N THR A 390 -30.11 4.57 27.31
CA THR A 390 -30.47 5.65 28.23
C THR A 390 -30.03 5.23 29.63
N HIS A 391 -29.01 5.90 30.18
CA HIS A 391 -28.68 5.80 31.59
C HIS A 391 -29.94 6.14 32.41
N PRO A 392 -30.40 5.28 33.34
CA PRO A 392 -31.39 5.72 34.31
C PRO A 392 -30.73 6.76 35.23
N ALA A 393 -31.39 7.90 35.37
CA ALA A 393 -30.98 8.97 36.27
C ALA A 393 -30.74 8.44 37.69
N ALA A 394 -29.69 8.95 38.33
CA ALA A 394 -29.40 8.72 39.74
C ALA A 394 -30.57 9.20 40.61
N VAL A 395 -31.08 8.33 41.48
CA VAL A 395 -32.01 8.65 42.57
C VAL A 395 -31.38 8.16 43.88
N PRO A 396 -31.40 8.94 44.97
CA PRO A 396 -30.52 8.72 46.11
C PRO A 396 -31.00 7.64 47.08
N SER A 397 -30.03 7.18 47.88
CA SER A 397 -30.06 6.11 48.88
C SER A 397 -31.25 6.09 49.84
N SER A 398 -31.81 4.89 50.09
CA SER A 398 -32.00 4.37 51.46
C SER A 398 -32.43 2.89 51.50
N ALA A 399 -31.91 2.21 52.53
CA ALA A 399 -32.38 1.00 53.21
C ALA A 399 -32.23 -0.39 52.55
N SER A 400 -31.60 -1.25 53.36
CA SER A 400 -31.29 -2.67 53.28
C SER A 400 -32.48 -3.61 53.06
N HIS A 401 -32.29 -4.65 52.24
CA HIS A 401 -32.64 -6.05 52.56
C HIS A 401 -32.08 -7.03 51.51
N ASP A 402 -31.55 -8.15 51.99
CA ASP A 402 -30.97 -9.27 51.24
C ASP A 402 -31.94 -9.90 50.23
N VAL A 403 -31.56 -9.92 48.94
CA VAL A 403 -32.15 -10.77 47.90
C VAL A 403 -31.03 -11.26 46.96
N ALA A 404 -31.03 -12.57 46.70
CA ALA A 404 -30.07 -13.30 45.86
C ALA A 404 -29.85 -12.67 44.46
N PRO A 405 -28.66 -12.85 43.83
CA PRO A 405 -28.37 -12.27 42.53
C PRO A 405 -29.16 -13.02 41.45
N THR A 406 -30.29 -12.44 41.06
CA THR A 406 -31.05 -12.84 39.88
C THR A 406 -30.61 -11.98 38.70
N GLY A 407 -30.13 -12.64 37.64
CA GLY A 407 -30.11 -12.19 36.25
C GLY A 407 -29.54 -10.80 35.96
N PHE A 408 -28.28 -10.74 35.50
CA PHE A 408 -27.84 -9.63 34.65
C PHE A 408 -28.80 -9.50 33.48
N GLY A 409 -29.52 -8.37 33.44
CA GLY A 409 -30.44 -8.02 32.36
C GLY A 409 -29.69 -7.96 31.04
N GLY A 410 -29.84 -9.01 30.23
CA GLY A 410 -29.39 -9.03 28.85
C GLY A 410 -30.20 -8.01 28.06
N GLY A 411 -29.54 -6.98 27.55
CA GLY A 411 -30.06 -6.25 26.40
C GLY A 411 -30.42 -7.22 25.27
N PRO A 412 -31.31 -6.85 24.33
CA PRO A 412 -31.68 -7.73 23.23
C PRO A 412 -30.41 -8.20 22.52
N ALA A 413 -30.20 -9.52 22.50
CA ALA A 413 -29.06 -10.11 21.83
C ALA A 413 -29.01 -9.61 20.37
N PRO A 414 -27.83 -9.25 19.84
CA PRO A 414 -27.73 -8.79 18.46
C PRO A 414 -28.36 -9.82 17.52
N LEU A 415 -29.20 -9.34 16.61
CA LEU A 415 -29.83 -10.17 15.58
C LEU A 415 -28.71 -10.81 14.75
N THR A 416 -28.44 -12.09 15.01
CA THR A 416 -27.42 -12.85 14.28
C THR A 416 -28.04 -13.54 13.07
N THR A 417 -27.25 -13.70 12.02
CA THR A 417 -27.63 -14.41 10.80
C THR A 417 -26.65 -15.52 10.51
N HIS A 418 -27.15 -16.60 9.95
CA HIS A 418 -26.32 -17.69 9.45
C HIS A 418 -25.94 -17.38 8.01
N MET A 419 -24.65 -17.07 7.80
CA MET A 419 -24.10 -16.75 6.49
C MET A 419 -23.31 -17.94 5.97
N THR A 420 -23.49 -18.28 4.70
CA THR A 420 -22.75 -19.37 4.04
C THR A 420 -22.17 -18.88 2.73
N VAL A 421 -20.84 -18.92 2.63
CA VAL A 421 -20.11 -18.68 1.38
C VAL A 421 -19.91 -20.01 0.67
N TYR A 422 -20.07 -19.99 -0.65
CA TYR A 422 -19.73 -21.12 -1.51
C TYR A 422 -18.95 -20.64 -2.73
N LEU A 423 -17.71 -21.12 -2.84
CA LEU A 423 -16.82 -20.95 -3.98
C LEU A 423 -16.84 -22.21 -4.85
N SER A 424 -16.96 -22.05 -6.16
CA SER A 424 -17.08 -23.16 -7.11
C SER A 424 -16.48 -22.81 -8.47
N SER A 425 -16.30 -23.81 -9.34
CA SER A 425 -15.70 -23.61 -10.67
C SER A 425 -14.33 -22.93 -10.59
N LEU A 426 -13.52 -23.35 -9.61
CA LEU A 426 -12.26 -22.70 -9.27
C LEU A 426 -11.16 -23.14 -10.24
N THR A 427 -10.49 -22.17 -10.86
CA THR A 427 -9.33 -22.38 -11.73
C THR A 427 -8.19 -21.52 -11.25
N ILE A 428 -7.03 -22.14 -11.04
CA ILE A 428 -5.82 -21.45 -10.59
C ILE A 428 -4.81 -21.38 -11.75
N HIS A 429 -4.27 -20.20 -11.99
CA HIS A 429 -3.17 -19.97 -12.91
C HIS A 429 -2.01 -19.39 -12.13
N LEU A 430 -0.98 -20.20 -11.88
CA LEU A 430 0.27 -19.72 -11.31
C LEU A 430 1.13 -19.17 -12.46
N GLY A 431 1.64 -17.94 -12.29
CA GLY A 431 2.60 -17.36 -13.21
C GLY A 431 3.97 -18.04 -13.08
N PRO A 432 4.87 -17.87 -14.07
CA PRO A 432 6.26 -18.25 -13.89
C PRO A 432 6.78 -17.52 -12.66
N ALA A 433 7.39 -18.25 -11.73
CA ALA A 433 8.16 -17.63 -10.67
C ALA A 433 9.22 -16.78 -11.36
N LEU A 434 9.07 -15.46 -11.36
CA LEU A 434 10.12 -14.56 -11.82
C LEU A 434 11.41 -15.01 -11.14
N GLU A 435 12.40 -15.31 -11.98
CA GLU A 435 13.58 -16.12 -11.66
C GLU A 435 14.11 -15.78 -10.27
N LYS A 436 14.40 -16.81 -9.47
CA LYS A 436 15.19 -16.63 -8.26
C LYS A 436 16.52 -16.03 -8.70
N PHE A 437 16.70 -14.73 -8.56
CA PHE A 437 18.01 -14.11 -8.65
C PHE A 437 18.84 -14.72 -7.52
N ASN A 438 19.73 -15.63 -7.90
CA ASN A 438 20.74 -16.15 -7.00
C ASN A 438 21.55 -14.96 -6.52
N ALA A 439 21.56 -14.75 -5.21
CA ALA A 439 22.57 -13.93 -4.56
C ALA A 439 23.91 -14.65 -4.75
N SER A 440 24.63 -14.32 -5.83
CA SER A 440 26.04 -14.65 -5.96
C SER A 440 26.86 -13.42 -5.55
N ASP A 441 27.31 -13.49 -4.31
CA ASP A 441 28.65 -13.16 -3.82
C ASP A 441 29.33 -11.86 -4.28
N GLY A 442 29.44 -10.96 -3.31
CA GLY A 442 30.42 -9.87 -3.24
C GLY A 442 30.77 -9.61 -1.78
N GLU A 443 31.20 -10.65 -1.05
CA GLU A 443 31.86 -10.48 0.24
C GLU A 443 33.35 -10.19 0.00
N GLU A 444 33.73 -8.91 -0.03
CA GLU A 444 35.09 -8.50 0.33
C GLU A 444 35.04 -7.96 1.77
N GLY A 445 35.15 -8.89 2.72
CA GLY A 445 35.45 -8.60 4.11
C GLY A 445 36.96 -8.49 4.29
N ASP A 446 37.46 -7.26 4.35
CA ASP A 446 38.81 -6.92 4.76
C ASP A 446 38.98 -7.23 6.27
N SER A 447 39.82 -8.20 6.59
CA SER A 447 40.34 -8.45 7.93
C SER A 447 41.82 -8.78 7.81
N SER A 448 42.63 -7.76 8.06
CA SER A 448 44.05 -7.88 8.35
C SER A 448 44.24 -8.57 9.70
N ASP A 449 44.95 -9.70 9.72
CA ASP A 449 45.82 -10.04 10.84
C ASP A 449 47.04 -10.84 10.38
N ILE A 450 48.17 -10.41 10.92
CA ILE A 450 49.55 -10.77 10.60
C ILE A 450 49.96 -11.98 11.45
N MET A 451 50.44 -13.09 10.85
CA MET A 451 51.75 -13.72 11.17
C MET A 451 51.99 -15.11 10.57
N CYS A 452 53.20 -15.19 9.98
CA CYS A 452 54.17 -16.28 9.95
C CYS A 452 54.01 -17.49 9.01
N ALA A 453 55.05 -17.62 8.18
CA ALA A 453 55.30 -18.66 7.20
C ALA A 453 55.94 -19.91 7.82
N THR A 454 55.68 -21.07 7.21
CA THR A 454 56.70 -22.11 6.92
C THR A 454 56.16 -23.16 5.93
N PRO A 455 57.01 -23.83 5.10
CA PRO A 455 56.58 -24.44 3.83
C PRO A 455 56.69 -25.98 3.74
N ALA A 456 56.04 -26.50 2.69
CA ALA A 456 56.31 -27.75 1.93
C ALA A 456 55.71 -29.09 2.46
N PRO A 457 55.55 -30.15 1.61
CA PRO A 457 55.96 -30.30 0.21
C PRO A 457 54.90 -30.82 -0.79
N ARG A 458 55.29 -30.67 -2.07
CA ARG A 458 54.66 -31.16 -3.31
C ARG A 458 54.88 -32.66 -3.53
N LEU A 459 54.03 -33.27 -4.38
CA LEU A 459 54.33 -34.14 -5.56
C LEU A 459 53.13 -35.09 -5.83
N PRO A 460 52.95 -35.66 -7.04
CA PRO A 460 53.14 -35.08 -8.38
C PRO A 460 51.93 -35.31 -9.33
N THR A 461 51.99 -34.54 -10.41
CA THR A 461 51.27 -34.63 -11.67
C THR A 461 51.46 -35.95 -12.43
N GLY A 462 50.41 -36.42 -13.10
CA GLY A 462 50.46 -37.38 -14.20
C GLY A 462 49.41 -37.03 -15.25
N SER A 463 49.88 -36.53 -16.40
CA SER A 463 49.16 -36.30 -17.65
C SER A 463 48.72 -37.64 -18.29
N ILE A 464 47.73 -37.70 -19.18
CA ILE A 464 47.89 -37.54 -20.65
C ILE A 464 46.50 -37.61 -21.35
N ALA A 465 46.28 -36.66 -22.28
CA ALA A 465 45.60 -36.69 -23.59
C ALA A 465 44.17 -37.27 -23.73
N SER A 466 43.15 -36.45 -24.03
CA SER A 466 42.76 -35.83 -25.33
C SER A 466 42.04 -36.78 -26.30
N SER A 467 40.78 -36.48 -26.60
CA SER A 467 40.27 -36.52 -27.97
C SER A 467 39.07 -35.57 -28.10
N ASP A 468 39.20 -34.68 -29.08
CA ASP A 468 38.20 -33.74 -29.57
C ASP A 468 37.00 -34.47 -30.21
N VAL A 469 35.87 -33.76 -30.37
CA VAL A 469 35.30 -33.37 -31.68
C VAL A 469 33.79 -33.04 -31.55
N SER A 470 33.52 -31.74 -31.78
CA SER A 470 32.37 -31.14 -32.48
C SER A 470 30.93 -31.32 -32.00
N GLY A 471 30.17 -30.21 -32.03
CA GLY A 471 28.73 -30.27 -32.32
C GLY A 471 27.90 -29.15 -31.71
N ALA A 472 28.15 -27.90 -32.11
CA ALA A 472 27.17 -26.84 -31.91
C ALA A 472 25.91 -27.14 -32.75
N SER A 473 24.73 -27.11 -32.12
CA SER A 473 23.46 -26.94 -32.83
C SER A 473 22.61 -25.92 -32.08
N ILE A 474 22.41 -24.79 -32.74
CA ILE A 474 21.38 -23.80 -32.48
C ILE A 474 20.05 -24.46 -32.84
N SER A 475 19.15 -24.64 -31.87
CA SER A 475 17.75 -24.95 -32.15
C SER A 475 16.93 -23.65 -32.11
N THR A 476 16.29 -23.42 -33.24
CA THR A 476 15.49 -22.26 -33.61
C THR A 476 14.12 -22.25 -32.93
N ALA A 477 13.56 -21.05 -32.84
CA ALA A 477 12.19 -20.76 -32.43
C ALA A 477 11.15 -21.66 -33.13
N SER A 478 10.69 -22.71 -32.44
CA SER A 478 9.44 -23.42 -32.76
C SER A 478 8.85 -24.28 -31.62
N ASP A 479 9.32 -24.16 -30.37
CA ASP A 479 8.67 -24.80 -29.20
C ASP A 479 7.59 -23.91 -28.55
N VAL A 480 6.99 -23.02 -29.34
CA VAL A 480 5.76 -22.28 -29.01
C VAL A 480 4.56 -23.17 -29.33
N ALA A 481 4.18 -24.04 -28.38
CA ALA A 481 2.82 -24.55 -28.15
C ALA A 481 2.84 -25.85 -27.30
N LYS A 482 3.27 -25.78 -26.05
CA LYS A 482 2.82 -26.72 -24.99
C LYS A 482 2.30 -25.94 -23.79
N SER A 483 1.24 -25.17 -24.02
CA SER A 483 0.37 -24.62 -23.00
C SER A 483 -0.56 -25.72 -22.47
N VAL A 484 -0.10 -26.47 -21.46
CA VAL A 484 -0.98 -27.19 -20.55
C VAL A 484 -0.83 -26.50 -19.21
N GLY A 485 -1.91 -25.90 -18.72
CA GLY A 485 -1.92 -25.16 -17.46
C GLY A 485 -1.38 -26.01 -16.31
N MET A 486 -0.59 -25.41 -15.43
CA MET A 486 -0.08 -25.99 -14.18
C MET A 486 -1.21 -26.23 -13.14
N SER A 487 -2.32 -26.82 -13.58
CA SER A 487 -3.45 -27.21 -12.76
C SER A 487 -3.16 -28.56 -12.12
N ILE A 488 -3.08 -28.57 -10.80
CA ILE A 488 -2.85 -29.70 -9.87
C ILE A 488 -1.37 -29.95 -9.59
N VAL A 489 -0.79 -29.13 -8.70
CA VAL A 489 0.35 -29.59 -7.92
C VAL A 489 -0.17 -30.59 -6.90
N ASP A 490 0.29 -31.85 -7.00
CA ASP A 490 -0.16 -32.92 -6.12
C ASP A 490 0.11 -32.57 -4.64
N GLY A 491 -0.84 -32.89 -3.77
CA GLY A 491 -0.78 -32.60 -2.34
C GLY A 491 -0.97 -31.12 -1.93
N MET A 492 -1.20 -30.18 -2.87
CA MET A 492 -1.44 -28.77 -2.52
C MET A 492 -2.65 -28.62 -1.58
N GLN A 493 -2.49 -27.79 -0.55
CA GLN A 493 -3.52 -27.43 0.42
C GLN A 493 -4.02 -26.01 0.16
N VAL A 494 -5.28 -25.76 0.53
CA VAL A 494 -5.83 -24.42 0.62
C VAL A 494 -6.34 -24.18 2.03
N ARG A 495 -5.84 -23.11 2.65
CA ARG A 495 -6.41 -22.53 3.87
C ARG A 495 -7.37 -21.42 3.45
N SER A 496 -8.53 -21.37 4.08
CA SER A 496 -9.54 -20.34 3.85
C SER A 496 -9.95 -19.68 5.16
N VAL A 497 -10.23 -18.38 5.10
CA VAL A 497 -10.68 -17.56 6.24
C VAL A 497 -11.95 -16.81 5.85
N PHE A 498 -13.06 -17.06 6.55
CA PHE A 498 -14.33 -16.37 6.35
C PHE A 498 -15.17 -16.27 7.64
N PRO A 499 -15.59 -15.05 8.03
CA PRO A 499 -15.19 -13.76 7.46
C PRO A 499 -13.72 -13.45 7.81
N LEU A 500 -13.18 -12.32 7.36
CA LEU A 500 -11.87 -11.88 7.82
C LEU A 500 -11.90 -11.51 9.32
N PRO A 501 -10.77 -11.57 10.04
CA PRO A 501 -10.72 -11.22 11.46
C PRO A 501 -11.21 -9.79 11.75
N CYS A 502 -10.87 -8.81 10.90
CA CYS A 502 -11.37 -7.43 11.02
C CYS A 502 -12.88 -7.28 10.75
N GLU A 503 -13.51 -8.33 10.22
CA GLU A 503 -14.94 -8.37 9.86
C GLU A 503 -15.77 -9.22 10.82
N ASP A 504 -15.13 -9.85 11.81
CA ASP A 504 -15.78 -10.73 12.79
C ASP A 504 -15.83 -10.07 14.16
N GLU A 505 -17.03 -9.65 14.58
CA GLU A 505 -17.23 -9.12 15.95
C GLU A 505 -17.00 -10.19 17.03
N PHE A 506 -17.02 -11.47 16.66
CA PHE A 506 -16.79 -12.61 17.56
C PHE A 506 -15.37 -13.17 17.42
N ALA A 507 -14.44 -12.47 16.75
CA ALA A 507 -13.08 -12.96 16.50
C ALA A 507 -12.37 -13.40 17.79
N GLU A 508 -12.42 -12.58 18.84
CA GLU A 508 -11.78 -12.87 20.13
C GLU A 508 -12.45 -14.06 20.84
N GLU A 509 -13.78 -14.13 20.84
CA GLU A 509 -14.53 -15.26 21.41
C GLU A 509 -14.19 -16.58 20.70
N ARG A 510 -14.06 -16.55 19.36
CA ARG A 510 -13.65 -17.72 18.58
C ARG A 510 -12.23 -18.14 18.89
N LYS A 511 -11.30 -17.20 18.95
CA LYS A 511 -9.90 -17.46 19.28
C LYS A 511 -9.74 -18.06 20.69
N LEU A 512 -10.47 -17.51 21.66
CA LEU A 512 -10.54 -18.07 23.01
C LEU A 512 -11.11 -19.49 23.00
N GLY A 513 -12.13 -19.72 22.16
CA GLY A 513 -12.66 -21.04 21.89
C GLY A 513 -11.57 -21.99 21.38
N GLU A 514 -10.92 -21.65 20.27
CA GLU A 514 -9.87 -22.47 19.66
C GLU A 514 -8.76 -22.82 20.66
N LEU A 515 -8.28 -21.84 21.43
CA LEU A 515 -7.29 -22.06 22.49
C LEU A 515 -7.80 -23.06 23.54
N ALA A 516 -9.05 -22.92 23.98
CA ALA A 516 -9.64 -23.85 24.94
C ALA A 516 -9.82 -25.28 24.35
N ASP A 517 -10.14 -25.43 23.06
CA ASP A 517 -10.21 -26.75 22.42
C ASP A 517 -8.81 -27.41 22.34
N GLN A 518 -7.76 -26.62 22.09
CA GLN A 518 -6.37 -27.09 22.11
C GLN A 518 -5.93 -27.55 23.50
N LEU A 519 -6.34 -26.84 24.56
CA LEU A 519 -5.99 -27.17 25.95
C LEU A 519 -6.73 -28.40 26.48
N VAL A 520 -7.98 -28.61 26.04
CA VAL A 520 -8.85 -29.69 26.55
C VAL A 520 -8.76 -30.97 25.68
N PHE A 521 -8.04 -30.94 24.56
CA PHE A 521 -7.89 -32.04 23.59
C PHE A 521 -9.21 -32.66 23.10
N HIS A 522 -10.34 -31.98 23.31
CA HIS A 522 -11.68 -32.37 22.89
C HIS A 522 -12.43 -31.15 22.37
N ALA A 523 -12.83 -31.20 21.09
CA ALA A 523 -13.63 -30.16 20.49
C ALA A 523 -15.06 -30.18 21.05
N ASN A 524 -15.50 -29.08 21.68
CA ASN A 524 -16.88 -28.95 22.12
C ASN A 524 -17.82 -28.72 20.91
N LYS A 525 -18.48 -29.79 20.45
CA LYS A 525 -19.42 -29.77 19.31
C LYS A 525 -20.64 -28.85 19.50
N GLN A 526 -20.93 -28.41 20.74
CA GLN A 526 -22.08 -27.57 21.09
C GLN A 526 -21.76 -26.06 21.11
N ARG A 527 -20.55 -25.65 20.72
CA ARG A 527 -20.21 -24.22 20.71
C ARG A 527 -21.01 -23.43 19.69
N LYS A 528 -21.50 -22.28 20.14
CA LYS A 528 -22.25 -21.31 19.33
C LYS A 528 -21.41 -20.75 18.18
N PHE A 529 -20.11 -20.53 18.41
CA PHE A 529 -19.17 -19.97 17.44
C PHE A 529 -18.06 -20.99 17.14
N LYS A 530 -17.88 -21.28 15.84
CA LYS A 530 -16.86 -22.20 15.32
C LYS A 530 -15.72 -21.41 14.69
N SER A 531 -14.57 -22.05 14.48
CA SER A 531 -13.44 -21.47 13.75
C SER A 531 -13.88 -20.88 12.41
N THR A 532 -13.31 -19.72 12.07
CA THR A 532 -13.44 -19.08 10.75
C THR A 532 -12.39 -19.56 9.78
N THR A 533 -11.52 -20.48 10.19
CA THR A 533 -10.48 -21.05 9.33
C THR A 533 -10.85 -22.47 8.90
N LYS A 534 -10.60 -22.80 7.64
CA LYS A 534 -10.75 -24.16 7.12
C LYS A 534 -9.58 -24.55 6.23
N HIS A 535 -9.01 -25.71 6.50
CA HIS A 535 -7.98 -26.36 5.68
C HIS A 535 -8.61 -27.43 4.81
N SER A 536 -8.22 -27.51 3.54
CA SER A 536 -8.74 -28.50 2.61
C SER A 536 -7.71 -28.82 1.53
N ALA A 537 -7.71 -30.07 1.07
CA ALA A 537 -6.92 -30.45 -0.10
C ALA A 537 -7.45 -29.72 -1.35
N TRP A 538 -6.55 -29.08 -2.09
CA TRP A 538 -6.91 -28.33 -3.30
C TRP A 538 -7.65 -29.21 -4.32
N ALA A 539 -7.21 -30.46 -4.52
CA ALA A 539 -7.85 -31.39 -5.44
C ALA A 539 -9.36 -31.58 -5.14
N SER A 540 -9.74 -31.63 -3.85
CA SER A 540 -11.14 -31.72 -3.46
C SER A 540 -11.89 -30.40 -3.67
N VAL A 541 -11.24 -29.27 -3.36
CA VAL A 541 -11.82 -27.93 -3.53
C VAL A 541 -12.02 -27.57 -5.00
N ALA A 542 -11.09 -27.94 -5.87
CA ALA A 542 -11.19 -27.71 -7.31
C ALA A 542 -12.41 -28.45 -7.92
N VAL A 543 -12.67 -29.68 -7.46
CA VAL A 543 -13.78 -30.51 -7.96
C VAL A 543 -15.12 -30.13 -7.33
N HIS A 544 -15.18 -30.02 -6.00
CA HIS A 544 -16.45 -29.89 -5.27
C HIS A 544 -16.78 -28.44 -4.86
N GLY A 545 -15.81 -27.54 -4.96
CA GLY A 545 -15.89 -26.20 -4.40
C GLY A 545 -15.58 -26.15 -2.90
N LEU A 546 -15.52 -24.93 -2.38
CA LEU A 546 -15.30 -24.64 -0.97
C LEU A 546 -16.57 -24.03 -0.37
N LYS A 547 -17.14 -24.73 0.62
CA LYS A 547 -18.28 -24.25 1.42
C LYS A 547 -17.84 -23.95 2.85
N GLN A 548 -18.22 -22.79 3.36
CA GLN A 548 -18.00 -22.38 4.74
C GLN A 548 -19.19 -21.57 5.28
N SER A 549 -19.55 -21.82 6.54
CA SER A 549 -20.71 -21.22 7.19
C SER A 549 -20.32 -20.62 8.53
N VAL A 550 -20.90 -19.46 8.85
CA VAL A 550 -20.58 -18.68 10.04
C VAL A 550 -21.83 -17.98 10.57
N VAL A 551 -21.84 -17.71 11.86
CA VAL A 551 -22.86 -16.87 12.51
C VAL A 551 -22.26 -15.50 12.76
N LEU A 552 -22.88 -14.45 12.21
CA LEU A 552 -22.46 -13.04 12.31
C LEU A 552 -23.67 -12.12 12.43
N THR A 553 -23.50 -10.93 13.00
CA THR A 553 -24.44 -9.82 12.77
C THR A 553 -24.44 -9.45 11.27
N PRO A 554 -25.60 -9.09 10.69
CA PRO A 554 -25.70 -8.64 9.31
C PRO A 554 -24.68 -7.55 8.98
N ARG A 555 -23.80 -7.85 8.02
CA ARG A 555 -22.80 -6.93 7.45
C ARG A 555 -22.91 -6.93 5.94
N LYS A 556 -22.71 -5.75 5.33
CA LYS A 556 -22.76 -5.58 3.87
C LYS A 556 -21.43 -5.88 3.20
N LEU A 557 -20.33 -5.58 3.90
CA LEU A 557 -18.97 -5.71 3.40
C LEU A 557 -18.34 -6.89 4.10
N LEU A 558 -18.08 -7.94 3.33
CA LEU A 558 -17.47 -9.18 3.79
C LEU A 558 -16.53 -9.69 2.71
N HIS A 559 -15.48 -10.37 3.16
CA HIS A 559 -14.48 -10.97 2.31
C HIS A 559 -14.18 -12.40 2.75
N VAL A 560 -13.67 -13.19 1.80
CA VAL A 560 -13.04 -14.49 2.06
C VAL A 560 -11.61 -14.44 1.56
N ALA A 561 -10.66 -14.87 2.41
CA ALA A 561 -9.27 -15.00 2.03
C ALA A 561 -8.90 -16.47 1.80
N LEU A 562 -8.04 -16.72 0.82
CA LEU A 562 -7.49 -18.03 0.51
C LEU A 562 -5.96 -17.98 0.49
N ASN A 563 -5.32 -18.98 1.07
CA ASN A 563 -3.87 -19.19 1.00
C ASN A 563 -3.58 -20.60 0.45
N PHE A 564 -2.83 -20.66 -0.64
CA PHE A 564 -2.44 -21.90 -1.33
C PHE A 564 -1.04 -22.32 -0.92
N ILE A 565 -0.93 -23.53 -0.37
CA ILE A 565 0.27 -24.02 0.31
C ILE A 565 0.69 -25.34 -0.31
N LEU A 566 1.96 -25.44 -0.72
CA LEU A 566 2.56 -26.68 -1.20
C LEU A 566 2.78 -27.68 -0.07
N PRO A 567 2.97 -28.98 -0.36
CA PRO A 567 3.35 -29.98 0.64
C PRO A 567 4.62 -29.62 1.45
N SER A 568 5.49 -28.78 0.90
CA SER A 568 6.68 -28.23 1.59
C SER A 568 6.35 -27.23 2.70
N GLY A 569 5.10 -26.79 2.83
CA GLY A 569 4.68 -25.68 3.69
C GLY A 569 4.88 -24.30 3.06
N THR A 570 5.34 -24.23 1.80
CA THR A 570 5.57 -22.97 1.09
C THR A 570 4.25 -22.42 0.53
N THR A 571 3.93 -21.18 0.88
CA THR A 571 2.85 -20.42 0.24
C THR A 571 3.20 -20.09 -1.21
N VAL A 572 2.33 -20.43 -2.16
CA VAL A 572 2.47 -20.11 -3.59
C VAL A 572 1.57 -18.98 -4.06
N GLY A 573 0.55 -18.64 -3.28
CA GLY A 573 -0.33 -17.53 -3.58
C GLY A 573 -1.39 -17.33 -2.51
N GLN A 574 -1.69 -16.08 -2.23
CA GLN A 574 -2.78 -15.65 -1.37
C GLN A 574 -3.69 -14.72 -2.15
N CYS A 575 -4.99 -14.74 -1.87
CA CYS A 575 -5.92 -13.78 -2.46
C CYS A 575 -7.08 -13.49 -1.51
N VAL A 576 -7.73 -12.35 -1.72
CA VAL A 576 -8.97 -11.96 -1.04
C VAL A 576 -10.06 -11.75 -2.08
N ILE A 577 -11.25 -12.26 -1.82
CA ILE A 577 -12.41 -12.16 -2.70
C ILE A 577 -13.49 -11.34 -1.99
N SER A 578 -13.97 -10.27 -2.64
CA SER A 578 -15.10 -9.49 -2.15
C SER A 578 -16.40 -10.28 -2.27
N LEU A 579 -17.20 -10.28 -1.21
CA LEU A 579 -18.54 -10.88 -1.23
C LEU A 579 -19.63 -9.84 -1.44
N THR A 580 -19.26 -8.57 -1.67
CA THR A 580 -20.18 -7.45 -1.80
C THR A 580 -21.23 -7.71 -2.89
N GLU A 581 -20.82 -8.08 -4.11
CA GLU A 581 -21.75 -8.38 -5.19
C GLU A 581 -22.61 -9.63 -4.89
N ALA A 582 -21.98 -10.70 -4.39
CA ALA A 582 -22.68 -11.93 -4.03
C ALA A 582 -23.75 -11.71 -2.94
N SER A 583 -23.51 -10.77 -2.01
CA SER A 583 -24.44 -10.41 -0.94
C SER A 583 -25.76 -9.85 -1.47
N TYR A 584 -25.73 -9.11 -2.58
CA TYR A 584 -26.93 -8.55 -3.21
C TYR A 584 -27.71 -9.56 -4.04
N ARG A 585 -27.10 -10.70 -4.40
CA ARG A 585 -27.72 -11.71 -5.28
C ARG A 585 -28.28 -12.94 -4.55
N ASN A 586 -28.33 -12.91 -3.21
CA ASN A 586 -28.99 -13.89 -2.32
C ASN A 586 -28.81 -15.36 -2.76
N GLY A 587 -27.56 -15.84 -2.73
CA GLY A 587 -27.21 -17.23 -3.07
C GLY A 587 -26.99 -17.51 -4.57
N ARG A 588 -27.26 -16.56 -5.47
CA ARG A 588 -26.85 -16.70 -6.88
C ARG A 588 -25.33 -16.55 -7.00
N LYS A 589 -24.77 -17.31 -7.95
CA LYS A 589 -23.34 -17.29 -8.25
C LYS A 589 -22.96 -16.02 -9.03
N VAL A 590 -21.82 -15.45 -8.67
CA VAL A 590 -21.17 -14.31 -9.30
C VAL A 590 -19.76 -14.75 -9.69
N ASP A 591 -19.34 -14.42 -10.91
CA ASP A 591 -17.97 -14.68 -11.35
C ASP A 591 -17.00 -13.75 -10.64
N PHE A 592 -15.81 -14.24 -10.31
CA PHE A 592 -14.74 -13.43 -9.75
C PHE A 592 -13.40 -13.79 -10.40
N VAL A 593 -12.50 -12.82 -10.39
CA VAL A 593 -11.08 -12.98 -10.69
C VAL A 593 -10.32 -12.31 -9.55
N ALA A 594 -9.38 -13.02 -8.95
CA ALA A 594 -8.55 -12.51 -7.86
C ALA A 594 -7.07 -12.75 -8.17
N ALA A 595 -6.25 -11.71 -8.09
CA ALA A 595 -4.81 -11.86 -8.19
C ALA A 595 -4.27 -12.67 -7.00
N LEU A 596 -3.32 -13.56 -7.26
CA LEU A 596 -2.57 -14.26 -6.24
C LEU A 596 -1.30 -13.48 -5.93
N THR A 597 -1.03 -13.28 -4.64
CA THR A 597 0.18 -12.59 -4.18
C THR A 597 0.92 -13.37 -3.09
N VAL A 598 2.22 -13.14 -2.98
CA VAL A 598 3.06 -13.58 -1.86
C VAL A 598 4.02 -12.47 -1.52
N GLY A 599 3.94 -11.93 -0.30
CA GLY A 599 4.69 -10.75 0.10
C GLY A 599 4.31 -9.50 -0.71
N GLY A 600 3.14 -9.46 -1.33
CA GLY A 600 2.80 -8.42 -2.30
C GLY A 600 3.48 -8.55 -3.67
N ARG A 601 4.21 -9.62 -3.97
CA ARG A 601 4.56 -9.97 -5.36
C ARG A 601 3.39 -10.69 -6.02
N ARG A 602 3.04 -10.37 -7.26
CA ARG A 602 2.03 -11.13 -8.02
C ARG A 602 2.58 -12.49 -8.42
N THR A 603 1.88 -13.57 -8.08
CA THR A 603 2.28 -14.97 -8.37
C THR A 603 1.29 -15.71 -9.27
N GLY A 604 0.17 -15.09 -9.62
CA GLY A 604 -0.83 -15.69 -10.48
C GLY A 604 -2.21 -15.08 -10.33
N GLU A 605 -3.23 -15.89 -10.63
CA GLU A 605 -4.63 -15.54 -10.49
C GLU A 605 -5.50 -16.76 -10.17
N LEU A 606 -6.61 -16.49 -9.49
CA LEU A 606 -7.67 -17.44 -9.19
C LEU A 606 -8.96 -16.93 -9.82
N LEU A 607 -9.58 -17.76 -10.66
CA LEU A 607 -10.88 -17.51 -11.25
C LEU A 607 -11.91 -18.45 -10.65
N GLY A 608 -13.16 -18.02 -10.60
CA GLY A 608 -14.27 -18.92 -10.32
C GLY A 608 -15.56 -18.20 -10.02
N LYS A 609 -16.44 -18.89 -9.30
CA LYS A 609 -17.77 -18.42 -8.94
C LYS A 609 -17.96 -18.39 -7.43
N VAL A 610 -18.47 -17.28 -6.92
CA VAL A 610 -18.80 -17.09 -5.50
C VAL A 610 -20.30 -16.87 -5.31
N SER A 611 -20.86 -17.40 -4.22
CA SER A 611 -22.22 -17.11 -3.79
C SER A 611 -22.25 -16.96 -2.27
N LEU A 612 -23.12 -16.08 -1.78
CA LEU A 612 -23.36 -15.84 -0.36
C LEU A 612 -24.85 -16.03 -0.07
N SER A 613 -25.19 -16.98 0.79
CA SER A 613 -26.56 -17.15 1.27
C SER A 613 -26.67 -16.69 2.72
N VAL A 614 -27.66 -15.84 3.00
CA VAL A 614 -27.94 -15.33 4.35
C VAL A 614 -29.27 -15.90 4.82
N GLN A 615 -29.24 -16.67 5.90
CA GLN A 615 -30.42 -17.22 6.56
C GLN A 615 -30.65 -16.48 7.87
N LYS A 616 -31.83 -15.88 8.03
CA LYS A 616 -32.23 -15.28 9.31
C LYS A 616 -32.44 -16.41 10.32
N ARG A 617 -31.88 -16.25 11.51
CA ARG A 617 -32.09 -17.17 12.63
C ARG A 617 -33.31 -16.76 13.44
#